data_AF-A0A0H4X2L1-F1
#
_entry.id   AF-A0A0H4X2L1-F1
#
_cell.length_a   1.000
_cell.length_b   1.000
_cell.length_c   1.000
_cell.angle_alpha   90.00
_cell.angle_beta   90.00
_cell.angle_gamma   90.00
#
_symmetry.space_group_name_H-M   'P 1'
#
loop_
_entity.id
_entity.type
_entity.pdbx_description
1 polymer ?
#
loop_
_entity_poly.entity_id
_entity_poly.type
_entity_poly.pdbx_seq_one_letter_code
_entity_poly.pdbx_strand_id
1 'polypeptide(L)'
;MAYQRPGDTFRIVCELPCPIEETYLFARYAGFLAVKDDLVALTGVDVPERMVPVDIHLASDSLCGNPGPLAGASFMNWTGLEPGPGANVCLWDLEASLPTAPHVPRPLTVANALARENQVLLAHEYAHVVFFLRQELSHEWFVRAVSYRVGGQTESLCDSMNALHAPTAWNLCQQNGLDYPQLAESMRRIDALWTSGQGVEELFANVPKTTSVYQLRRILDSLAGSDTFEALVGAGELRPNQCGDAGRFTPSGGTLSLYGGRVEWTLPVGAVTAPLQVEPGSWRTGKVVPEAWNAFMWAHNYAFLPSGFAFQRDVRLTVRYEPSLMPEGADASTLTLYWLPVSTPAQAVPGAEVDTVANTVSATVSRLGRYVIAPR
;
A
#
# COMPACT_ATOMS: atom_id res chain seq x y z
N MET A 1 10.81 -28.09 13.01
CA MET A 1 11.43 -28.69 11.82
C MET A 1 11.31 -27.71 10.66
N ALA A 2 12.34 -27.59 9.82
CA ALA A 2 12.30 -26.74 8.63
C ALA A 2 12.82 -27.53 7.42
N TYR A 3 12.11 -27.44 6.29
CA TYR A 3 12.49 -28.08 5.04
C TYR A 3 12.77 -27.04 3.95
N GLN A 4 13.91 -27.20 3.28
CA GLN A 4 14.39 -26.32 2.22
C GLN A 4 15.39 -27.08 1.33
N ARG A 5 15.36 -26.85 0.01
CA ARG A 5 16.49 -27.25 -0.86
C ARG A 5 17.60 -26.20 -0.79
N PRO A 6 18.88 -26.62 -0.79
CA PRO A 6 20.00 -25.66 -0.79
C PRO A 6 19.89 -24.63 -1.92
N GLY A 7 19.96 -23.35 -1.56
CA GLY A 7 19.89 -22.23 -2.50
C GLY A 7 18.52 -21.58 -2.67
N ASP A 8 17.45 -22.22 -2.20
CA ASP A 8 16.11 -21.63 -2.27
C ASP A 8 15.94 -20.47 -1.30
N THR A 9 15.04 -19.54 -1.63
CA THR A 9 14.78 -18.35 -0.81
C THR A 9 13.74 -18.55 0.29
N PHE A 10 13.11 -19.73 0.37
CA PHE A 10 12.08 -20.03 1.37
C PHE A 10 12.26 -21.41 2.02
N ARG A 11 11.57 -21.61 3.15
CA ARG A 11 11.50 -22.88 3.88
C ARG A 11 10.06 -23.18 4.28
N ILE A 12 9.70 -24.46 4.35
CA ILE A 12 8.47 -24.89 5.03
C ILE A 12 8.82 -25.24 6.48
N VAL A 13 8.16 -24.58 7.43
CA VAL A 13 8.41 -24.69 8.87
C VAL A 13 7.20 -25.31 9.57
N CYS A 14 7.47 -26.16 10.55
CA CYS A 14 6.49 -26.76 11.44
C CYS A 14 7.07 -26.89 12.85
N GLU A 15 6.28 -26.62 13.89
CA GLU A 15 6.69 -26.77 15.29
C GLU A 15 7.04 -28.23 15.62
N LEU A 16 7.83 -28.48 16.68
CA LEU A 16 8.09 -29.83 17.17
C LEU A 16 7.33 -30.09 18.48
N PRO A 17 6.55 -31.19 18.59
CA PRO A 17 6.30 -32.19 17.56
C PRO A 17 5.41 -31.65 16.42
N CYS A 18 5.75 -31.98 15.17
CA CYS A 18 5.00 -31.48 14.02
C CYS A 18 3.68 -32.24 13.89
N PRO A 19 2.51 -31.56 13.93
CA PRO A 19 1.22 -32.23 13.80
C PRO A 19 0.89 -32.61 12.35
N ILE A 20 1.73 -32.20 11.39
CA ILE A 20 1.55 -32.44 9.96
C ILE A 20 2.52 -33.53 9.52
N GLU A 21 2.01 -34.51 8.79
CA GLU A 21 2.81 -35.61 8.22
C GLU A 21 3.94 -35.08 7.33
N GLU A 22 5.14 -35.66 7.45
CA GLU A 22 6.33 -35.21 6.73
C GLU A 22 6.13 -35.23 5.20
N THR A 23 5.40 -36.24 4.70
CA THR A 23 5.06 -36.35 3.27
C THR A 23 4.24 -35.17 2.77
N TYR A 24 3.37 -34.61 3.60
CA TYR A 24 2.62 -33.39 3.29
C TYR A 24 3.55 -32.18 3.21
N LEU A 25 4.49 -32.03 4.15
CA LEU A 25 5.41 -30.89 4.17
C LEU A 25 6.27 -30.84 2.88
N PHE A 26 6.78 -31.98 2.43
CA PHE A 26 7.52 -32.08 1.18
C PHE A 26 6.63 -31.80 -0.04
N ALA A 27 5.40 -32.29 -0.04
CA ALA A 27 4.44 -32.03 -1.09
C ALA A 27 4.07 -30.54 -1.16
N ARG A 28 3.86 -29.89 -0.01
CA ARG A 28 3.53 -28.46 0.07
C ARG A 28 4.68 -27.59 -0.41
N TYR A 29 5.91 -27.93 -0.03
CA TYR A 29 7.10 -27.30 -0.58
C TYR A 29 7.16 -27.43 -2.10
N ALA A 30 6.96 -28.64 -2.63
CA ALA A 30 7.07 -28.90 -4.07
C ALA A 30 5.95 -28.19 -4.85
N GLY A 31 4.72 -28.18 -4.33
CA GLY A 31 3.60 -27.45 -4.90
C GLY A 31 3.84 -25.95 -4.91
N PHE A 32 4.35 -25.39 -3.81
CA PHE A 32 4.65 -23.96 -3.75
C PHE A 32 5.83 -23.57 -4.62
N LEU A 33 6.90 -24.37 -4.68
CA LEU A 33 8.06 -24.07 -5.53
C LEU A 33 7.64 -23.83 -7.00
N ALA A 34 6.74 -24.66 -7.52
CA ALA A 34 6.20 -24.48 -8.88
C ALA A 34 5.45 -23.15 -9.06
N VAL A 35 4.72 -22.69 -8.04
CA VAL A 35 3.95 -21.44 -8.08
C VAL A 35 4.83 -20.21 -7.80
N LYS A 36 5.85 -20.37 -6.95
CA LYS A 36 6.84 -19.34 -6.66
C LYS A 36 7.62 -18.95 -7.91
N ASP A 37 8.07 -19.90 -8.70
CA ASP A 37 8.82 -19.61 -9.93
C ASP A 37 7.98 -18.75 -10.89
N ASP A 38 6.69 -19.06 -11.02
CA ASP A 38 5.76 -18.27 -11.81
C ASP A 38 5.48 -16.90 -11.18
N LEU A 39 5.42 -16.80 -9.85
CA LEU A 39 5.29 -15.52 -9.15
C LEU A 39 6.49 -14.63 -9.43
N VAL A 40 7.72 -15.15 -9.33
CA VAL A 40 8.95 -14.40 -9.62
C VAL A 40 9.01 -14.02 -11.10
N ALA A 41 8.59 -14.89 -12.01
CA ALA A 41 8.48 -14.56 -13.42
C ALA A 41 7.47 -13.43 -13.68
N LEU A 42 6.33 -13.46 -12.97
CA LEU A 42 5.23 -12.51 -13.07
C LEU A 42 5.55 -11.15 -12.43
N THR A 43 6.28 -11.10 -11.32
CA THR A 43 6.70 -9.84 -10.68
C THR A 43 8.00 -9.31 -11.27
N GLY A 44 8.79 -10.17 -11.91
CA GLY A 44 10.12 -9.85 -12.40
C GLY A 44 11.18 -9.66 -11.31
N VAL A 45 10.83 -9.83 -10.03
CA VAL A 45 11.70 -9.67 -8.86
C VAL A 45 11.31 -10.67 -7.77
N ASP A 46 12.29 -11.22 -7.05
CA ASP A 46 12.06 -12.05 -5.86
C ASP A 46 12.22 -11.19 -4.57
N VAL A 47 12.03 -11.81 -3.42
CA VAL A 47 12.20 -11.19 -2.10
C VAL A 47 13.60 -10.56 -1.95
N PRO A 48 13.73 -9.44 -1.21
CA PRO A 48 15.03 -8.84 -0.97
C PRO A 48 15.96 -9.81 -0.24
N GLU A 49 17.27 -9.74 -0.47
CA GLU A 49 18.25 -10.62 0.20
C GLU A 49 18.13 -10.58 1.73
N ARG A 50 17.86 -9.39 2.30
CA ARG A 50 17.64 -9.22 3.75
C ARG A 50 16.43 -9.99 4.27
N MET A 51 15.46 -10.32 3.41
CA MET A 51 14.24 -11.06 3.76
C MET A 51 14.39 -12.57 3.54
N VAL A 52 15.56 -13.06 3.12
CA VAL A 52 15.84 -14.49 2.93
C VAL A 52 16.46 -15.09 4.20
N PRO A 53 16.00 -16.28 4.65
CA PRO A 53 14.90 -17.06 4.11
C PRO A 53 13.52 -16.48 4.47
N VAL A 54 12.53 -16.79 3.65
CA VAL A 54 11.12 -16.69 4.03
C VAL A 54 10.69 -18.01 4.68
N ASP A 55 10.43 -17.98 5.98
CA ASP A 55 9.96 -19.14 6.72
C ASP A 55 8.42 -19.22 6.62
N ILE A 56 7.90 -20.30 6.02
CA ILE A 56 6.47 -20.52 5.80
C ILE A 56 5.98 -21.55 6.82
N HIS A 57 5.23 -21.07 7.80
CA HIS A 57 4.72 -21.85 8.91
C HIS A 57 3.38 -22.48 8.53
N LEU A 58 3.33 -23.81 8.58
CA LEU A 58 2.11 -24.58 8.33
C LEU A 58 1.48 -24.93 9.67
N ALA A 59 0.30 -24.37 9.92
CA ALA A 59 -0.41 -24.34 11.21
C ALA A 59 0.16 -23.33 12.23
N SER A 60 -0.70 -22.99 13.20
CA SER A 60 -0.33 -22.17 14.37
C SER A 60 0.86 -22.79 15.10
N ASP A 61 1.92 -22.00 15.30
CA ASP A 61 3.04 -22.32 16.18
C ASP A 61 3.36 -21.17 17.14
N SER A 62 4.43 -21.29 17.92
CA SER A 62 4.86 -20.22 18.84
C SER A 62 5.09 -18.86 18.18
N LEU A 63 5.37 -18.79 16.87
CA LEU A 63 5.57 -17.55 16.14
C LEU A 63 4.24 -17.03 15.57
N CYS A 64 3.47 -17.89 14.93
CA CYS A 64 2.22 -17.52 14.26
C CYS A 64 1.04 -17.36 15.22
N GLY A 65 1.07 -18.01 16.38
CA GLY A 65 0.00 -17.91 17.39
C GLY A 65 -1.39 -18.29 16.83
N ASN A 66 -2.43 -17.71 17.44
CA ASN A 66 -3.83 -17.93 17.04
C ASN A 66 -4.27 -16.89 15.97
N PRO A 67 -4.81 -17.32 14.81
CA PRO A 67 -5.23 -16.42 13.72
C PRO A 67 -6.38 -15.47 14.08
N GLY A 68 -7.22 -15.85 15.04
CA GLY A 68 -8.57 -15.29 15.10
C GLY A 68 -9.30 -15.54 13.77
N PRO A 69 -9.71 -14.48 13.04
CA PRO A 69 -10.41 -14.61 11.75
C PRO A 69 -9.50 -14.66 10.51
N LEU A 70 -8.17 -14.59 10.67
CA LEU A 70 -7.24 -14.51 9.54
C LEU A 70 -6.94 -15.88 8.91
N ALA A 71 -6.87 -15.92 7.58
CA ALA A 71 -6.49 -17.13 6.82
C ALA A 71 -4.96 -17.26 6.69
N GLY A 72 -4.27 -16.14 6.50
CA GLY A 72 -2.81 -16.05 6.42
C GLY A 72 -2.31 -14.67 6.87
N ALA A 73 -1.00 -14.59 7.08
CA ALA A 73 -0.31 -13.33 7.31
C ALA A 73 1.17 -13.43 6.91
N SER A 74 1.77 -12.29 6.60
CA SER A 74 3.19 -12.16 6.30
C SER A 74 3.79 -11.00 7.08
N PHE A 75 5.02 -11.19 7.57
CA PHE A 75 5.72 -10.15 8.32
C PHE A 75 7.23 -10.32 8.26
N MET A 76 7.94 -9.21 8.44
CA MET A 76 9.39 -9.20 8.54
C MET A 76 9.83 -9.64 9.94
N ASN A 77 10.99 -10.29 10.05
CA ASN A 77 11.64 -10.40 11.35
C ASN A 77 11.97 -9.00 11.88
N TRP A 78 11.95 -8.83 13.20
CA TRP A 78 12.18 -7.54 13.84
C TRP A 78 13.26 -7.63 14.90
N THR A 79 14.24 -6.72 14.87
CA THR A 79 15.34 -6.66 15.85
C THR A 79 15.18 -5.53 16.87
N GLY A 80 13.98 -4.93 16.93
CA GLY A 80 13.66 -3.81 17.81
C GLY A 80 13.73 -2.45 17.09
N LEU A 81 14.86 -2.14 16.45
CA LEU A 81 15.06 -0.84 15.78
C LEU A 81 14.96 -0.91 14.25
N GLU A 82 15.23 -2.08 13.67
CA GLU A 82 15.22 -2.27 12.22
C GLU A 82 14.71 -3.68 11.85
N PRO A 83 14.23 -3.87 10.60
CA PRO A 83 13.89 -5.18 10.06
C PRO A 83 15.07 -6.14 10.20
N GLY A 84 14.85 -7.26 10.88
CA GLY A 84 15.83 -8.33 11.01
C GLY A 84 16.06 -9.10 9.70
N PRO A 85 17.03 -10.03 9.69
CA PRO A 85 17.19 -10.95 8.58
C PRO A 85 16.01 -11.93 8.53
N GLY A 86 15.50 -12.18 7.32
CA GLY A 86 14.40 -13.11 7.08
C GLY A 86 13.01 -12.49 7.21
N ALA A 87 12.03 -13.23 6.73
CA ALA A 87 10.61 -12.92 6.84
C ALA A 87 9.84 -14.21 7.15
N ASN A 88 8.59 -14.06 7.57
CA ASN A 88 7.73 -15.18 7.88
C ASN A 88 6.40 -15.05 7.17
N VAL A 89 5.84 -16.21 6.84
CA VAL A 89 4.48 -16.39 6.35
C VAL A 89 3.79 -17.38 7.29
N CYS A 90 2.66 -16.98 7.85
CA CYS A 90 1.79 -17.84 8.65
C CYS A 90 0.59 -18.27 7.82
N LEU A 91 0.35 -19.58 7.73
CA LEU A 91 -0.82 -20.14 7.06
C LEU A 91 -1.69 -20.90 8.06
N TRP A 92 -2.88 -20.37 8.31
CA TRP A 92 -3.87 -21.01 9.17
C TRP A 92 -4.92 -21.77 8.35
N ASP A 93 -5.29 -21.23 7.19
CA ASP A 93 -6.13 -21.90 6.20
C ASP A 93 -5.26 -22.50 5.09
N LEU A 94 -4.65 -23.65 5.39
CA LEU A 94 -3.68 -24.31 4.50
C LEU A 94 -4.24 -24.63 3.10
N GLU A 95 -5.54 -24.89 3.00
CA GLU A 95 -6.19 -25.38 1.77
C GLU A 95 -7.66 -24.94 1.61
N ALA A 96 -8.06 -23.71 1.95
CA ALA A 96 -9.45 -23.29 1.75
C ALA A 96 -9.84 -23.23 0.25
N SER A 97 -10.98 -23.83 -0.13
CA SER A 97 -11.59 -23.66 -1.46
C SER A 97 -12.57 -22.50 -1.56
N LEU A 98 -12.50 -21.83 -2.71
CA LEU A 98 -13.49 -21.06 -3.49
C LEU A 98 -14.40 -20.03 -2.76
N PRO A 99 -14.82 -18.97 -3.48
CA PRO A 99 -15.26 -17.70 -2.87
C PRO A 99 -16.73 -17.66 -2.39
N THR A 100 -17.50 -18.74 -2.51
CA THR A 100 -18.88 -18.80 -2.00
C THR A 100 -18.96 -19.64 -0.75
N ALA A 101 -19.49 -19.05 0.33
CA ALA A 101 -19.79 -19.73 1.56
C ALA A 101 -20.67 -20.99 1.33
N PRO A 102 -20.49 -22.05 2.13
CA PRO A 102 -19.52 -22.14 3.23
C PRO A 102 -18.10 -22.43 2.72
N HIS A 103 -17.10 -21.75 3.31
CA HIS A 103 -15.71 -22.18 3.18
C HIS A 103 -15.60 -23.62 3.68
N VAL A 104 -15.16 -24.52 2.81
CA VAL A 104 -14.87 -25.91 3.18
C VAL A 104 -13.36 -26.04 3.27
N PRO A 105 -12.78 -26.20 4.47
CA PRO A 105 -11.38 -26.58 4.61
C PRO A 105 -11.12 -27.87 3.83
N ARG A 106 -10.13 -27.88 2.93
CA ARG A 106 -9.76 -29.12 2.25
C ARG A 106 -8.89 -30.00 3.17
N PRO A 107 -8.96 -31.34 3.03
CA PRO A 107 -8.15 -32.23 3.84
C PRO A 107 -6.66 -32.13 3.45
N LEU A 108 -5.76 -32.09 4.43
CA LEU A 108 -4.31 -32.04 4.22
C LEU A 108 -3.80 -33.33 3.54
N THR A 109 -3.82 -33.36 2.22
CA THR A 109 -3.36 -34.50 1.42
C THR A 109 -2.22 -34.08 0.50
N VAL A 110 -1.37 -35.03 0.12
CA VAL A 110 -0.29 -34.80 -0.87
C VAL A 110 -0.85 -34.23 -2.18
N ALA A 111 -2.01 -34.73 -2.64
CA ALA A 111 -2.64 -34.23 -3.86
C ALA A 111 -3.04 -32.75 -3.74
N ASN A 112 -3.64 -32.35 -2.62
CA ASN A 112 -4.01 -30.95 -2.41
C ASN A 112 -2.80 -30.05 -2.19
N ALA A 113 -1.77 -30.53 -1.49
CA ALA A 113 -0.53 -29.80 -1.27
C ALA A 113 0.23 -29.50 -2.57
N LEU A 114 0.10 -30.37 -3.58
CA LEU A 114 0.68 -30.21 -4.92
C LEU A 114 -0.22 -29.43 -5.88
N ALA A 115 -1.54 -29.39 -5.64
CA ALA A 115 -2.47 -28.72 -6.53
C ALA A 115 -2.19 -27.21 -6.58
N ARG A 116 -2.11 -26.68 -7.80
CA ARG A 116 -1.71 -25.30 -8.08
C ARG A 116 -2.72 -24.30 -7.52
N GLU A 117 -3.99 -24.60 -7.69
CA GLU A 117 -5.12 -23.79 -7.23
C GLU A 117 -5.17 -23.67 -5.69
N ASN A 118 -4.49 -24.56 -4.96
CA ASN A 118 -4.38 -24.53 -3.49
C ASN A 118 -3.19 -23.72 -2.97
N GLN A 119 -2.39 -23.13 -3.86
CA GLN A 119 -1.26 -22.29 -3.48
C GLN A 119 -1.60 -20.81 -3.46
N VAL A 120 -2.83 -20.40 -3.78
CA VAL A 120 -3.21 -18.97 -3.89
C VAL A 120 -2.91 -18.21 -2.61
N LEU A 121 -3.36 -18.69 -1.45
CA LEU A 121 -3.11 -18.00 -0.19
C LEU A 121 -1.61 -17.91 0.11
N LEU A 122 -0.87 -18.99 -0.13
CA LEU A 122 0.58 -18.98 0.08
C LEU A 122 1.30 -18.02 -0.90
N ALA A 123 0.91 -18.01 -2.16
CA ALA A 123 1.42 -17.08 -3.15
C ALA A 123 1.07 -15.62 -2.80
N HIS A 124 -0.12 -15.38 -2.25
CA HIS A 124 -0.57 -14.08 -1.76
C HIS A 124 0.32 -13.60 -0.60
N GLU A 125 0.49 -14.42 0.44
CA GLU A 125 1.33 -14.06 1.59
C GLU A 125 2.81 -13.91 1.22
N TYR A 126 3.31 -14.77 0.34
CA TYR A 126 4.69 -14.63 -0.14
C TYR A 126 4.87 -13.37 -1.00
N ALA A 127 3.88 -13.02 -1.83
CA ALA A 127 3.93 -11.81 -2.64
C ALA A 127 3.99 -10.52 -1.79
N HIS A 128 3.43 -10.53 -0.57
CA HIS A 128 3.65 -9.42 0.35
C HIS A 128 5.12 -9.23 0.71
N VAL A 129 5.86 -10.32 0.91
CA VAL A 129 7.30 -10.29 1.23
C VAL A 129 8.13 -9.73 0.07
N VAL A 130 7.68 -9.89 -1.18
CA VAL A 130 8.31 -9.28 -2.36
C VAL A 130 8.30 -7.75 -2.27
N PHE A 131 7.27 -7.15 -1.66
CA PHE A 131 7.17 -5.70 -1.44
C PHE A 131 7.96 -5.18 -0.24
N PHE A 132 8.22 -6.02 0.76
CA PHE A 132 8.89 -5.58 1.99
C PHE A 132 10.20 -4.86 1.67
N LEU A 133 10.44 -3.77 2.42
CA LEU A 133 11.53 -2.80 2.22
C LEU A 133 11.49 -1.98 0.93
N ARG A 134 10.91 -2.49 -0.16
CA ARG A 134 10.90 -1.83 -1.47
C ARG A 134 9.85 -0.75 -1.59
N GLN A 135 8.65 -1.06 -1.13
CA GLN A 135 7.47 -0.21 -1.27
C GLN A 135 6.86 0.09 0.09
N GLU A 136 6.30 1.29 0.20
CA GLU A 136 5.85 1.77 1.49
C GLU A 136 4.65 0.98 2.04
N LEU A 137 3.85 0.41 1.13
CA LEU A 137 2.73 -0.47 1.43
C LEU A 137 2.94 -1.79 0.70
N SER A 138 2.53 -2.86 1.36
CA SER A 138 2.30 -4.12 0.67
C SER A 138 0.88 -4.13 0.15
N HIS A 139 0.71 -4.04 -1.17
CA HIS A 139 -0.57 -3.71 -1.78
C HIS A 139 -1.48 -4.93 -1.91
N GLU A 140 -2.52 -5.01 -1.07
CA GLU A 140 -3.54 -6.07 -1.10
C GLU A 140 -4.11 -6.35 -2.48
N TRP A 141 -4.47 -5.31 -3.25
CA TRP A 141 -4.96 -5.49 -4.60
C TRP A 141 -3.95 -6.18 -5.52
N PHE A 142 -2.67 -5.84 -5.38
CA PHE A 142 -1.61 -6.35 -6.23
C PHE A 142 -1.36 -7.82 -5.87
N VAL A 143 -1.15 -8.11 -4.58
CA VAL A 143 -0.84 -9.47 -4.12
C VAL A 143 -1.99 -10.43 -4.38
N ARG A 144 -3.25 -9.98 -4.32
CA ARG A 144 -4.44 -10.76 -4.71
C ARG A 144 -4.46 -11.02 -6.21
N ALA A 145 -4.26 -10.00 -7.04
CA ALA A 145 -4.26 -10.17 -8.49
C ALA A 145 -3.17 -11.16 -8.95
N VAL A 146 -1.94 -11.01 -8.48
CA VAL A 146 -0.85 -11.91 -8.86
C VAL A 146 -1.04 -13.32 -8.29
N SER A 147 -1.57 -13.48 -7.07
CA SER A 147 -1.79 -14.80 -6.48
C SER A 147 -2.85 -15.60 -7.23
N TYR A 148 -3.95 -14.98 -7.65
CA TYR A 148 -4.95 -15.65 -8.48
C TYR A 148 -4.43 -15.96 -9.89
N ARG A 149 -3.53 -15.13 -10.44
CA ARG A 149 -2.88 -15.41 -11.72
C ARG A 149 -2.02 -16.65 -11.65
N VAL A 150 -1.14 -16.72 -10.65
CA VAL A 150 -0.23 -17.85 -10.49
C VAL A 150 -0.95 -19.08 -9.95
N GLY A 151 -2.05 -18.95 -9.23
CA GLY A 151 -2.90 -20.08 -8.86
C GLY A 151 -3.74 -20.64 -10.03
N GLY A 152 -3.80 -19.94 -11.16
CA GLY A 152 -4.53 -20.36 -12.36
C GLY A 152 -6.02 -19.99 -12.36
N GLN A 153 -6.47 -19.12 -11.46
CA GLN A 153 -7.87 -18.66 -11.40
C GLN A 153 -8.16 -17.48 -12.33
N THR A 154 -7.15 -16.77 -12.80
CA THR A 154 -7.28 -15.67 -13.78
C THR A 154 -6.17 -15.75 -14.82
N GLU A 155 -6.47 -15.31 -16.03
CA GLU A 155 -5.52 -15.11 -17.12
C GLU A 155 -5.26 -13.62 -17.37
N SER A 156 -6.22 -12.75 -17.02
CA SER A 156 -6.20 -11.30 -17.21
C SER A 156 -6.57 -10.53 -15.94
N LEU A 157 -6.07 -9.30 -15.81
CA LEU A 157 -6.49 -8.38 -14.77
C LEU A 157 -7.97 -7.99 -14.88
N CYS A 158 -8.54 -8.07 -16.08
CA CYS A 158 -9.93 -7.76 -16.36
C CYS A 158 -10.91 -8.89 -15.98
N ASP A 159 -10.41 -10.04 -15.50
CA ASP A 159 -11.26 -11.17 -15.11
C ASP A 159 -12.20 -10.84 -13.95
N SER A 160 -13.37 -11.49 -13.94
CA SER A 160 -14.38 -11.33 -12.87
C SER A 160 -13.87 -11.70 -11.49
N MET A 161 -12.87 -12.58 -11.40
CA MET A 161 -12.19 -12.91 -10.15
C MET A 161 -11.50 -11.69 -9.55
N ASN A 162 -10.83 -10.89 -10.37
CA ASN A 162 -10.21 -9.64 -9.93
C ASN A 162 -11.26 -8.56 -9.67
N ALA A 163 -12.38 -8.53 -10.40
CA ALA A 163 -13.47 -7.61 -10.07
C ALA A 163 -13.99 -7.83 -8.63
N LEU A 164 -14.07 -9.09 -8.19
CA LEU A 164 -14.55 -9.45 -6.85
C LEU A 164 -13.48 -9.31 -5.77
N HIS A 165 -12.25 -9.72 -6.06
CA HIS A 165 -11.22 -9.90 -5.03
C HIS A 165 -9.99 -9.02 -5.18
N ALA A 166 -9.80 -8.33 -6.29
CA ALA A 166 -8.72 -7.36 -6.50
C ALA A 166 -9.23 -6.15 -7.28
N PRO A 167 -10.27 -5.45 -6.80
CA PRO A 167 -11.03 -4.48 -7.59
C PRO A 167 -10.17 -3.33 -8.11
N THR A 168 -9.11 -2.93 -7.39
CA THR A 168 -8.15 -1.94 -7.92
C THR A 168 -7.42 -2.45 -9.17
N ALA A 169 -6.99 -3.71 -9.18
CA ALA A 169 -6.32 -4.32 -10.34
C ALA A 169 -7.28 -4.43 -11.55
N TRP A 170 -8.53 -4.79 -11.27
CA TRP A 170 -9.59 -4.82 -12.28
C TRP A 170 -9.87 -3.42 -12.84
N ASN A 171 -9.98 -2.39 -11.99
CA ASN A 171 -10.16 -1.00 -12.42
C ASN A 171 -9.02 -0.53 -13.32
N LEU A 172 -7.77 -0.83 -12.95
CA LEU A 172 -6.59 -0.51 -13.77
C LEU A 172 -6.67 -1.15 -15.16
N CYS A 173 -7.17 -2.39 -15.25
CA CYS A 173 -7.37 -3.05 -16.53
C CYS A 173 -8.51 -2.40 -17.34
N GLN A 174 -9.69 -2.21 -16.71
CA GLN A 174 -10.88 -1.70 -17.41
C GLN A 174 -10.73 -0.25 -17.87
N GLN A 175 -10.11 0.60 -17.05
CA GLN A 175 -10.04 2.04 -17.29
C GLN A 175 -8.78 2.44 -18.05
N ASN A 176 -7.67 1.73 -17.83
CA ASN A 176 -6.35 2.12 -18.32
C ASN A 176 -5.69 1.05 -19.22
N GLY A 177 -6.34 -0.10 -19.43
CA GLY A 177 -5.84 -1.17 -20.28
C GLY A 177 -4.60 -1.89 -19.72
N LEU A 178 -4.35 -1.80 -18.41
CA LEU A 178 -3.22 -2.50 -17.81
C LEU A 178 -3.39 -4.02 -17.82
N ASP A 179 -2.28 -4.73 -18.02
CA ASP A 179 -2.18 -6.18 -17.94
C ASP A 179 -1.07 -6.66 -16.98
N TYR A 180 -0.94 -7.99 -16.85
CA TYR A 180 0.06 -8.61 -15.99
C TYR A 180 1.52 -8.29 -16.39
N PRO A 181 1.93 -8.35 -17.68
CA PRO A 181 3.24 -7.86 -18.10
C PRO A 181 3.57 -6.43 -17.65
N GLN A 182 2.61 -5.51 -17.69
CA GLN A 182 2.81 -4.15 -17.20
C GLN A 182 2.93 -4.10 -15.67
N LEU A 183 2.19 -4.92 -14.92
CA LEU A 183 2.41 -5.05 -13.47
C LEU A 183 3.79 -5.65 -13.13
N ALA A 184 4.28 -6.60 -13.93
CA ALA A 184 5.64 -7.12 -13.80
C ALA A 184 6.67 -6.01 -13.96
N GLU A 185 6.51 -5.23 -15.01
CA GLU A 185 7.40 -4.12 -15.32
C GLU A 185 7.33 -3.01 -14.26
N SER A 186 6.16 -2.76 -13.66
CA SER A 186 6.06 -1.78 -12.59
C SER A 186 6.87 -2.21 -11.36
N MET A 187 6.85 -3.50 -11.00
CA MET A 187 7.65 -4.04 -9.91
C MET A 187 9.16 -4.00 -10.18
N ARG A 188 9.61 -4.28 -11.40
CA ARG A 188 11.02 -4.11 -11.77
C ARG A 188 11.47 -2.66 -11.64
N ARG A 189 10.63 -1.69 -12.02
CA ARG A 189 10.95 -0.26 -11.88
C ARG A 189 10.95 0.19 -10.42
N ILE A 190 10.06 -0.34 -9.59
CA ILE A 190 10.08 -0.11 -8.14
C ILE A 190 11.37 -0.65 -7.53
N ASP A 191 11.76 -1.88 -7.85
CA ASP A 191 13.03 -2.46 -7.37
C ASP A 191 14.24 -1.65 -7.85
N ALA A 192 14.25 -1.18 -9.10
CA ALA A 192 15.32 -0.31 -9.61
C ALA A 192 15.39 1.04 -8.87
N LEU A 193 14.26 1.67 -8.55
CA LEU A 193 14.22 2.90 -7.76
C LEU A 193 14.74 2.66 -6.33
N TRP A 194 14.30 1.56 -5.70
CA TRP A 194 14.72 1.21 -4.35
C TRP A 194 16.22 0.90 -4.28
N THR A 195 16.72 0.03 -5.15
CA THR A 195 18.14 -0.37 -5.20
C THR A 195 19.07 0.79 -5.54
N SER A 196 18.61 1.77 -6.32
CA SER A 196 19.38 2.99 -6.64
C SER A 196 19.24 4.10 -5.59
N GLY A 197 18.53 3.86 -4.48
CA GLY A 197 18.35 4.84 -3.39
C GLY A 197 17.43 6.01 -3.74
N GLN A 198 16.57 5.85 -4.75
CA GLN A 198 15.61 6.85 -5.22
C GLN A 198 14.23 6.73 -4.56
N GLY A 199 14.05 5.82 -3.59
CA GLY A 199 12.88 5.84 -2.72
C GLY A 199 12.81 7.11 -1.89
N VAL A 200 11.59 7.49 -1.49
CA VAL A 200 11.33 8.77 -0.80
C VAL A 200 10.81 8.60 0.63
N GLU A 201 10.31 7.41 0.97
CA GLU A 201 9.70 7.14 2.26
C GLU A 201 10.72 6.50 3.24
N GLU A 202 10.82 7.06 4.43
CA GLU A 202 11.69 6.57 5.49
C GLU A 202 10.85 5.76 6.50
N LEU A 203 10.85 4.43 6.36
CA LEU A 203 10.09 3.55 7.25
C LEU A 203 10.91 3.04 8.43
N PHE A 204 12.19 2.79 8.19
CA PHE A 204 13.08 2.13 9.14
C PHE A 204 14.42 2.84 9.16
N ALA A 205 14.97 3.02 10.37
CA ALA A 205 16.32 3.54 10.52
C ALA A 205 17.32 2.59 9.83
N ASN A 206 18.36 3.16 9.22
CA ASN A 206 19.45 2.42 8.56
C ASN A 206 19.03 1.48 7.41
N VAL A 207 17.81 1.60 6.90
CA VAL A 207 17.35 0.91 5.69
C VAL A 207 17.22 1.94 4.57
N PRO A 208 17.55 1.59 3.31
CA PRO A 208 17.28 2.47 2.17
C PRO A 208 15.82 2.94 2.17
N LYS A 209 15.60 4.19 1.79
CA LYS A 209 14.24 4.71 1.63
C LYS A 209 13.47 3.85 0.65
N THR A 210 12.26 3.49 1.03
CA THR A 210 11.32 2.76 0.18
C THR A 210 10.69 3.70 -0.84
N THR A 211 10.22 3.15 -1.95
CA THR A 211 9.38 3.91 -2.88
C THR A 211 8.02 4.22 -2.25
N SER A 212 7.32 5.22 -2.82
CA SER A 212 5.96 5.61 -2.42
C SER A 212 4.87 5.07 -3.36
N VAL A 213 3.61 5.14 -2.93
CA VAL A 213 2.46 4.86 -3.79
C VAL A 213 2.39 5.86 -4.95
N TYR A 214 2.78 7.12 -4.75
CA TYR A 214 2.91 8.10 -5.83
C TYR A 214 3.95 7.68 -6.88
N GLN A 215 5.11 7.16 -6.46
CA GLN A 215 6.11 6.64 -7.41
C GLN A 215 5.58 5.44 -8.19
N LEU A 216 4.86 4.52 -7.53
CA LEU A 216 4.18 3.40 -8.21
C LEU A 216 3.14 3.92 -9.21
N ARG A 217 2.27 4.86 -8.82
CA ARG A 217 1.30 5.47 -9.73
C ARG A 217 1.98 6.07 -10.96
N ARG A 218 3.06 6.84 -10.79
CA ARG A 218 3.81 7.44 -11.91
C ARG A 218 4.36 6.40 -12.88
N ILE A 219 4.81 5.26 -12.36
CA ILE A 219 5.23 4.13 -13.18
C ILE A 219 4.04 3.53 -13.94
N LEU A 220 2.91 3.30 -13.26
CA LEU A 220 1.69 2.78 -13.90
C LEU A 220 1.15 3.74 -14.96
N ASP A 221 1.12 5.05 -14.70
CA ASP A 221 0.73 6.08 -15.66
C ASP A 221 1.59 6.00 -16.93
N SER A 222 2.91 5.87 -16.75
CA SER A 222 3.85 5.75 -17.86
C SER A 222 3.64 4.47 -18.66
N LEU A 223 3.27 3.36 -18.01
CA LEU A 223 3.04 2.08 -18.67
C LEU A 223 1.70 2.03 -19.40
N ALA A 224 0.68 2.67 -18.83
CA ALA A 224 -0.66 2.75 -19.39
C ALA A 224 -0.79 3.86 -20.46
N GLY A 225 0.12 4.84 -20.47
CA GLY A 225 0.01 6.04 -21.31
C GLY A 225 -1.17 6.93 -20.94
N SER A 226 -1.72 6.79 -19.72
CA SER A 226 -2.90 7.50 -19.23
C SER A 226 -2.82 7.70 -17.71
N ASP A 227 -3.66 8.57 -17.16
CA ASP A 227 -3.74 8.78 -15.71
C ASP A 227 -4.46 7.61 -15.02
N THR A 228 -3.78 6.95 -14.07
CA THR A 228 -4.28 5.79 -13.32
C THR A 228 -4.88 6.15 -11.95
N PHE A 229 -4.99 7.44 -11.60
CA PHE A 229 -5.44 7.89 -10.28
C PHE A 229 -6.80 7.32 -9.89
N GLU A 230 -7.83 7.54 -10.72
CA GLU A 230 -9.20 7.13 -10.45
C GLU A 230 -9.33 5.61 -10.32
N ALA A 231 -8.59 4.85 -11.14
CA ALA A 231 -8.55 3.40 -11.05
C ALA A 231 -7.96 2.92 -9.72
N LEU A 232 -6.89 3.57 -9.23
CA LEU A 232 -6.21 3.24 -7.97
C LEU A 232 -7.07 3.55 -6.75
N VAL A 233 -7.78 4.68 -6.73
CA VAL A 233 -8.56 5.11 -5.55
C VAL A 233 -10.02 4.65 -5.58
N GLY A 234 -10.57 4.35 -6.75
CA GLY A 234 -12.01 4.10 -6.94
C GLY A 234 -12.53 2.85 -6.22
N ALA A 235 -11.66 1.88 -5.93
CA ALA A 235 -12.03 0.69 -5.16
C ALA A 235 -11.94 0.89 -3.64
N GLY A 236 -11.41 2.02 -3.16
CA GLY A 236 -11.28 2.34 -1.73
C GLY A 236 -10.12 1.65 -1.00
N GLU A 237 -9.31 0.85 -1.71
CA GLU A 237 -8.12 0.19 -1.13
C GLU A 237 -6.94 1.16 -0.93
N LEU A 238 -6.84 2.16 -1.79
CA LEU A 238 -5.89 3.26 -1.68
C LEU A 238 -6.64 4.57 -1.47
N ARG A 239 -6.01 5.46 -0.69
CA ARG A 239 -6.54 6.80 -0.41
C ARG A 239 -5.94 7.82 -1.36
N PRO A 240 -6.69 8.88 -1.71
CA PRO A 240 -6.18 9.99 -2.52
C PRO A 240 -4.82 10.51 -2.07
N ASN A 241 -4.63 10.73 -0.76
CA ASN A 241 -3.39 11.26 -0.20
C ASN A 241 -2.18 10.32 -0.30
N GLN A 242 -2.38 9.03 -0.55
CA GLN A 242 -1.32 8.06 -0.80
C GLN A 242 -0.88 8.09 -2.26
N CYS A 243 -1.85 8.09 -3.19
CA CYS A 243 -1.57 8.14 -4.62
C CYS A 243 -1.00 9.49 -5.02
N GLY A 244 -1.62 10.59 -4.56
CA GLY A 244 -1.30 11.97 -4.91
C GLY A 244 -1.33 12.27 -6.39
N ASP A 245 -1.08 13.51 -6.79
CA ASP A 245 -0.84 13.99 -8.16
C ASP A 245 0.07 15.23 -8.12
N ALA A 246 0.49 15.70 -9.28
CA ALA A 246 1.42 16.82 -9.39
C ALA A 246 0.85 17.94 -10.23
N GLY A 247 1.27 19.15 -9.93
CA GLY A 247 0.88 20.33 -10.70
C GLY A 247 1.92 21.42 -10.62
N ARG A 248 1.60 22.57 -11.22
CA ARG A 248 2.54 23.67 -11.36
C ARG A 248 1.89 24.97 -10.94
N PHE A 249 2.45 25.59 -9.91
CA PHE A 249 2.15 26.98 -9.56
C PHE A 249 2.88 27.91 -10.51
N THR A 250 2.25 29.01 -10.91
CA THR A 250 2.83 29.98 -11.85
C THR A 250 2.74 31.41 -11.30
N PRO A 251 3.60 32.34 -11.74
CA PRO A 251 3.56 33.72 -11.27
C PRO A 251 2.26 34.46 -11.59
N SER A 252 1.51 34.01 -12.60
CA SER A 252 0.19 34.56 -12.94
C SER A 252 -0.89 34.22 -11.91
N GLY A 253 -0.60 33.35 -10.92
CA GLY A 253 -1.61 32.81 -10.01
C GLY A 253 -2.57 31.87 -10.74
N GLY A 254 -3.73 31.65 -10.13
CA GLY A 254 -4.78 30.77 -10.63
C GLY A 254 -5.19 29.71 -9.60
N THR A 255 -6.06 28.81 -10.03
CA THR A 255 -6.53 27.69 -9.22
C THR A 255 -5.90 26.40 -9.72
N LEU A 256 -5.34 25.62 -8.80
CA LEU A 256 -4.80 24.27 -9.07
C LEU A 256 -5.54 23.28 -8.17
N SER A 257 -6.04 22.22 -8.80
CA SER A 257 -6.63 21.09 -8.09
C SER A 257 -5.63 19.93 -8.05
N LEU A 258 -5.49 19.33 -6.87
CA LEU A 258 -4.61 18.20 -6.59
C LEU A 258 -5.39 17.10 -5.84
N TYR A 259 -4.79 15.93 -5.76
CA TYR A 259 -5.31 14.72 -5.15
C TYR A 259 -6.68 14.33 -5.71
N GLY A 260 -6.85 14.41 -7.04
CA GLY A 260 -8.12 14.10 -7.70
C GLY A 260 -9.27 14.98 -7.23
N GLY A 261 -9.02 16.29 -7.05
CA GLY A 261 -10.06 17.22 -6.61
C GLY A 261 -10.23 17.37 -5.10
N ARG A 262 -9.46 16.64 -4.28
CA ARG A 262 -9.58 16.71 -2.82
C ARG A 262 -8.88 17.92 -2.21
N VAL A 263 -7.92 18.49 -2.92
CA VAL A 263 -7.19 19.69 -2.51
C VAL A 263 -7.30 20.72 -3.62
N GLU A 264 -7.66 21.94 -3.27
CA GLU A 264 -7.63 23.09 -4.15
C GLU A 264 -6.74 24.18 -3.58
N TRP A 265 -5.84 24.68 -4.42
CA TRP A 265 -4.99 25.82 -4.16
C TRP A 265 -5.44 26.99 -5.04
N THR A 266 -5.77 28.12 -4.43
CA THR A 266 -6.08 29.38 -5.15
C THR A 266 -4.99 30.41 -4.86
N LEU A 267 -4.13 30.64 -5.85
CA LEU A 267 -2.97 31.50 -5.78
C LEU A 267 -3.29 32.88 -6.36
N PRO A 268 -3.06 33.98 -5.62
CA PRO A 268 -3.08 35.31 -6.23
C PRO A 268 -1.88 35.50 -7.17
N VAL A 269 -1.99 36.46 -8.09
CA VAL A 269 -0.87 36.90 -8.94
C VAL A 269 0.33 37.26 -8.06
N GLY A 270 1.50 36.74 -8.40
CA GLY A 270 2.74 36.99 -7.68
C GLY A 270 2.90 36.20 -6.38
N ALA A 271 2.05 35.20 -6.08
CA ALA A 271 2.27 34.29 -4.95
C ALA A 271 3.58 33.50 -5.08
N VAL A 272 4.00 33.19 -6.30
CA VAL A 272 5.32 32.66 -6.65
C VAL A 272 6.01 33.57 -7.67
N THR A 273 7.33 33.66 -7.62
CA THR A 273 8.13 34.51 -8.53
C THR A 273 8.54 33.81 -9.83
N ALA A 274 8.57 32.47 -9.81
CA ALA A 274 8.85 31.61 -10.95
C ALA A 274 7.92 30.39 -10.90
N PRO A 275 7.75 29.66 -12.03
CA PRO A 275 7.01 28.41 -12.01
C PRO A 275 7.57 27.43 -10.98
N LEU A 276 6.70 26.88 -10.12
CA LEU A 276 7.06 25.93 -9.07
C LEU A 276 6.34 24.61 -9.32
N GLN A 277 7.10 23.54 -9.51
CA GLN A 277 6.56 22.19 -9.54
C GLN A 277 6.16 21.78 -8.11
N VAL A 278 4.93 21.27 -7.98
CA VAL A 278 4.37 20.79 -6.72
C VAL A 278 4.04 19.32 -6.87
N GLU A 279 4.49 18.53 -5.92
CA GLU A 279 4.32 17.08 -5.90
C GLU A 279 3.86 16.61 -4.51
N PRO A 280 3.31 15.40 -4.40
CA PRO A 280 2.96 14.82 -3.12
C PRO A 280 4.22 14.58 -2.26
N GLY A 281 4.14 14.93 -0.99
CA GLY A 281 5.08 14.51 0.04
C GLY A 281 4.56 13.27 0.80
N SER A 282 5.32 12.87 1.82
CA SER A 282 4.96 11.73 2.66
C SER A 282 3.68 11.99 3.45
N TRP A 283 2.74 11.04 3.40
CA TRP A 283 1.50 11.03 4.17
C TRP A 283 1.65 10.31 5.52
N ARG A 284 2.79 9.65 5.77
CA ARG A 284 3.02 8.73 6.91
C ARG A 284 3.29 9.37 8.25
N THR A 285 3.42 10.69 8.28
CA THR A 285 3.59 11.42 9.52
C THR A 285 2.40 12.33 9.71
N GLY A 286 1.60 12.02 10.73
CA GLY A 286 0.35 12.69 11.04
C GLY A 286 0.40 13.49 12.34
N LYS A 287 -0.72 14.15 12.65
CA LYS A 287 -0.95 14.81 13.95
C LYS A 287 -1.44 13.76 14.96
N VAL A 288 -1.00 13.87 16.22
CA VAL A 288 -1.60 13.09 17.31
C VAL A 288 -3.04 13.55 17.52
N VAL A 289 -3.98 12.60 17.42
CA VAL A 289 -5.43 12.80 17.61
C VAL A 289 -5.98 11.71 18.54
N PRO A 290 -7.17 11.88 19.13
CA PRO A 290 -7.84 10.77 19.82
C PRO A 290 -8.02 9.57 18.88
N GLU A 291 -7.91 8.35 19.41
CA GLU A 291 -7.86 7.12 18.62
C GLU A 291 -9.02 6.98 17.62
N ALA A 292 -10.24 7.34 18.04
CA ALA A 292 -11.42 7.32 17.18
C ALA A 292 -11.25 8.14 15.89
N TRP A 293 -10.44 9.20 15.91
CA TRP A 293 -10.18 10.09 14.78
C TRP A 293 -9.02 9.63 13.88
N ASN A 294 -8.32 8.54 14.22
CA ASN A 294 -7.14 8.11 13.47
C ASN A 294 -7.46 7.86 11.99
N ALA A 295 -8.51 7.10 11.69
CA ALA A 295 -8.91 6.81 10.30
C ALA A 295 -9.21 8.08 9.51
N PHE A 296 -9.95 9.02 10.11
CA PHE A 296 -10.23 10.32 9.52
C PHE A 296 -8.95 11.13 9.27
N MET A 297 -8.09 11.27 10.28
CA MET A 297 -6.87 12.07 10.20
C MET A 297 -5.93 11.53 9.12
N TRP A 298 -5.72 10.21 9.07
CA TRP A 298 -4.86 9.59 8.07
C TRP A 298 -5.38 9.74 6.65
N ALA A 299 -6.71 9.75 6.44
CA ALA A 299 -7.30 9.99 5.12
C ALA A 299 -7.22 11.46 4.66
N HIS A 300 -7.10 12.40 5.60
CA HIS A 300 -7.09 13.85 5.34
C HIS A 300 -5.76 14.52 5.70
N ASN A 301 -4.67 13.77 5.59
CA ASN A 301 -3.30 14.24 5.76
C ASN A 301 -2.62 14.41 4.39
N TYR A 302 -2.48 15.66 3.93
CA TYR A 302 -1.93 15.99 2.61
C TYR A 302 -0.59 16.71 2.76
N ALA A 303 0.46 16.18 2.13
CA ALA A 303 1.80 16.74 2.19
C ALA A 303 2.24 17.18 0.79
N PHE A 304 2.96 18.29 0.70
CA PHE A 304 3.34 18.89 -0.57
C PHE A 304 4.85 19.18 -0.59
N LEU A 305 5.49 18.92 -1.72
CA LEU A 305 6.89 19.22 -2.00
C LEU A 305 7.02 20.36 -3.02
N PRO A 306 8.05 21.23 -2.91
CA PRO A 306 9.05 21.27 -1.84
C PRO A 306 8.45 21.77 -0.50
N SER A 307 8.71 21.03 0.58
CA SER A 307 8.17 21.36 1.90
C SER A 307 8.79 22.64 2.45
N GLY A 308 7.97 23.51 3.04
CA GLY A 308 8.40 24.76 3.69
C GLY A 308 8.59 25.94 2.74
N PHE A 309 8.32 25.80 1.44
CA PHE A 309 8.38 26.92 0.49
C PHE A 309 7.47 28.07 0.95
N ALA A 310 8.03 29.27 1.11
CA ALA A 310 7.26 30.45 1.52
C ALA A 310 6.70 31.19 0.30
N PHE A 311 5.39 31.40 0.29
CA PHE A 311 4.75 32.21 -0.74
C PHE A 311 5.05 33.69 -0.52
N GLN A 312 5.14 34.45 -1.61
CA GLN A 312 5.31 35.91 -1.56
C GLN A 312 4.00 36.63 -1.21
N ARG A 313 2.88 35.93 -1.34
CA ARG A 313 1.54 36.37 -0.99
C ARG A 313 0.79 35.19 -0.41
N ASP A 314 -0.09 35.49 0.51
CA ASP A 314 -1.01 34.52 1.10
C ASP A 314 -1.84 33.80 0.03
N VAL A 315 -1.92 32.48 0.16
CA VAL A 315 -2.61 31.57 -0.77
C VAL A 315 -3.80 30.94 -0.05
N ARG A 316 -4.93 30.74 -0.74
CA ARG A 316 -6.06 30.00 -0.18
C ARG A 316 -5.90 28.51 -0.45
N LEU A 317 -5.99 27.71 0.61
CA LEU A 317 -6.02 26.25 0.56
C LEU A 317 -7.40 25.77 0.99
N THR A 318 -8.04 24.97 0.15
CA THR A 318 -9.32 24.31 0.43
C THR A 318 -9.12 22.81 0.38
N VAL A 319 -9.46 22.10 1.45
CA VAL A 319 -9.32 20.65 1.55
C VAL A 319 -10.67 20.02 1.80
N ARG A 320 -11.06 19.06 0.96
CA ARG A 320 -12.30 18.29 1.13
C ARG A 320 -12.09 17.17 2.14
N TYR A 321 -13.06 17.00 3.04
CA TYR A 321 -13.12 15.85 3.94
C TYR A 321 -14.26 14.88 3.59
N GLU A 322 -14.16 13.67 4.12
CA GLU A 322 -15.09 12.57 3.94
C GLU A 322 -15.85 12.31 5.25
N PRO A 323 -17.13 12.73 5.35
CA PRO A 323 -17.92 12.61 6.58
C PRO A 323 -18.10 11.17 7.07
N SER A 324 -18.13 10.18 6.18
CA SER A 324 -18.24 8.75 6.54
C SER A 324 -17.05 8.21 7.32
N LEU A 325 -15.92 8.93 7.35
CA LEU A 325 -14.75 8.55 8.15
C LEU A 325 -14.74 9.22 9.53
N MET A 326 -15.66 10.14 9.80
CA MET A 326 -15.75 10.77 11.11
C MET A 326 -16.25 9.77 12.17
N PRO A 327 -15.79 9.87 13.42
CA PRO A 327 -16.34 9.06 14.51
C PRO A 327 -17.84 9.26 14.67
N GLU A 328 -18.54 8.24 15.16
CA GLU A 328 -19.95 8.37 15.50
C GLU A 328 -20.16 9.51 16.52
N GLY A 329 -21.15 10.37 16.26
CA GLY A 329 -21.46 11.53 17.10
C GLY A 329 -20.49 12.72 16.95
N ALA A 330 -19.49 12.64 16.08
CA ALA A 330 -18.59 13.76 15.82
C ALA A 330 -19.31 14.93 15.13
N ASP A 331 -19.01 16.15 15.56
CA ASP A 331 -19.51 17.38 14.96
C ASP A 331 -18.47 17.96 13.99
N ALA A 332 -18.83 18.02 12.71
CA ALA A 332 -17.97 18.54 11.65
C ALA A 332 -17.61 20.03 11.87
N SER A 333 -18.46 20.80 12.57
CA SER A 333 -18.20 22.21 12.86
C SER A 333 -16.96 22.42 13.75
N THR A 334 -16.51 21.37 14.45
CA THR A 334 -15.32 21.38 15.30
C THR A 334 -14.01 21.17 14.53
N LEU A 335 -14.08 20.84 13.24
CA LEU A 335 -12.91 20.63 12.41
C LEU A 335 -12.11 21.94 12.24
N THR A 336 -10.82 21.77 12.01
CA THR A 336 -9.92 22.85 11.61
C THR A 336 -8.80 22.31 10.73
N LEU A 337 -8.03 23.22 10.14
CA LEU A 337 -6.84 22.89 9.39
C LEU A 337 -5.61 23.06 10.27
N TYR A 338 -4.74 22.06 10.30
CA TYR A 338 -3.43 22.13 10.94
C TYR A 338 -2.32 22.13 9.90
N TRP A 339 -1.32 22.97 10.09
CA TRP A 339 -0.03 22.86 9.42
C TRP A 339 0.92 22.01 10.28
N LEU A 340 1.57 21.02 9.67
CA LEU A 340 2.51 20.12 10.36
C LEU A 340 3.92 20.28 9.79
N PRO A 341 4.80 21.08 10.42
CA PRO A 341 6.19 21.17 10.03
C PRO A 341 6.93 19.87 10.38
N VAL A 342 8.01 19.56 9.65
CA VAL A 342 8.73 18.26 9.76
C VAL A 342 9.20 17.94 11.18
N SER A 343 9.59 18.95 11.97
CA SER A 343 10.24 18.78 13.27
C SER A 343 9.58 19.54 14.42
N THR A 344 8.34 20.00 14.25
CA THR A 344 7.63 20.75 15.30
C THR A 344 6.19 20.26 15.45
N PRO A 345 5.54 20.50 16.60
CA PRO A 345 4.13 20.18 16.77
C PRO A 345 3.25 20.79 15.68
N ALA A 346 2.14 20.12 15.39
CA ALA A 346 1.10 20.65 14.52
C ALA A 346 0.59 22.00 15.04
N GLN A 347 0.40 22.95 14.14
CA GLN A 347 -0.09 24.30 14.45
C GLN A 347 -1.43 24.51 13.76
N ALA A 348 -2.45 24.92 14.51
CA ALA A 348 -3.73 25.28 13.91
C ALA A 348 -3.51 26.48 12.97
N VAL A 349 -4.05 26.40 11.76
CA VAL A 349 -4.01 27.51 10.79
C VAL A 349 -5.06 28.54 11.23
N PRO A 350 -4.67 29.76 11.62
CA PRO A 350 -5.62 30.77 12.09
C PRO A 350 -6.64 31.12 11.01
N GLY A 351 -7.91 31.27 11.40
CA GLY A 351 -8.98 31.63 10.47
C GLY A 351 -9.42 30.49 9.54
N ALA A 352 -9.09 29.23 9.84
CA ALA A 352 -9.65 28.10 9.12
C ALA A 352 -11.18 28.03 9.28
N GLU A 353 -11.88 27.92 8.16
CA GLU A 353 -13.34 27.89 8.05
C GLU A 353 -13.81 26.51 7.58
N VAL A 354 -14.81 25.94 8.27
CA VAL A 354 -15.44 24.68 7.87
C VAL A 354 -16.72 24.99 7.10
N ASP A 355 -16.86 24.40 5.92
CA ASP A 355 -18.13 24.30 5.20
C ASP A 355 -18.66 22.87 5.35
N THR A 356 -19.69 22.69 6.16
CA THR A 356 -20.33 21.39 6.43
C THR A 356 -21.29 20.95 5.32
N VAL A 357 -21.65 21.85 4.40
CA VAL A 357 -22.48 21.52 3.24
C VAL A 357 -21.60 21.00 2.11
N ALA A 358 -20.49 21.70 1.83
CA ALA A 358 -19.51 21.28 0.82
C ALA A 358 -18.54 20.20 1.33
N ASN A 359 -18.51 19.95 2.65
CA ASN A 359 -17.53 19.11 3.34
C ASN A 359 -16.09 19.54 3.05
N THR A 360 -15.80 20.82 3.27
CA THR A 360 -14.45 21.36 3.10
C THR A 360 -13.97 22.12 4.33
N VAL A 361 -12.64 22.22 4.48
CA VAL A 361 -11.99 23.16 5.37
C VAL A 361 -11.10 24.07 4.53
N SER A 362 -11.33 25.37 4.59
CA SER A 362 -10.57 26.39 3.87
C SER A 362 -9.73 27.23 4.83
N ALA A 363 -8.52 27.62 4.44
CA ALA A 363 -7.74 28.60 5.17
C ALA A 363 -6.78 29.37 4.26
N THR A 364 -6.34 30.53 4.74
CA THR A 364 -5.23 31.27 4.13
C THR A 364 -3.90 30.76 4.70
N VAL A 365 -2.96 30.42 3.82
CA VAL A 365 -1.65 29.87 4.19
C VAL A 365 -0.52 30.62 3.49
N SER A 366 0.60 30.78 4.18
CA SER A 366 1.78 31.50 3.68
C SER A 366 2.91 30.57 3.22
N ARG A 367 2.72 29.26 3.31
CA ARG A 367 3.74 28.25 3.01
C ARG A 367 3.16 27.02 2.32
N LEU A 368 3.98 26.31 1.56
CA LEU A 368 3.75 24.93 1.14
C LEU A 368 4.29 24.00 2.24
N GLY A 369 3.67 22.84 2.46
CA GLY A 369 4.08 21.94 3.54
C GLY A 369 3.12 20.78 3.71
N ARG A 370 2.81 20.41 4.95
CA ARG A 370 1.81 19.38 5.24
C ARG A 370 0.62 19.97 5.96
N TYR A 371 -0.57 19.57 5.55
CA TYR A 371 -1.84 20.04 6.05
C TYR A 371 -2.73 18.86 6.44
N VAL A 372 -3.33 18.95 7.62
CA VAL A 372 -4.15 17.89 8.21
C VAL A 372 -5.48 18.47 8.66
N ILE A 373 -6.59 17.83 8.31
CA ILE A 373 -7.90 18.13 8.90
C ILE A 373 -8.07 17.29 10.16
N ALA A 374 -8.40 17.94 11.28
CA ALA A 374 -8.68 17.29 12.56
C ALA A 374 -9.60 18.16 13.43
N PRO A 375 -10.28 17.61 14.45
CA PRO A 375 -10.96 18.42 15.46
C PRO A 375 -9.98 19.31 16.22
N ARG A 376 -10.48 20.46 16.71
CA ARG A 376 -9.72 21.49 17.43
C ARG A 376 -9.06 21.02 18.72
#